data_AF-A0A1D3TTQ6-F1
#
_entry.id   AF-A0A1D3TTQ6-F1
#
_cell.length_a   1.000
_cell.length_b   1.000
_cell.length_c   1.000
_cell.angle_alpha   90.00
_cell.angle_beta   90.00
_cell.angle_gamma   90.00
#
_symmetry.space_group_name_H-M   'P 1'
#
loop_
_entity.id
_entity.type
_entity.pdbx_description
1 polymer ?
#
loop_
_entity_poly.entity_id
_entity_poly.type
_entity_poly.pdbx_seq_one_letter_code
_entity_poly.pdbx_strand_id
1 'polypeptide(L)'
;MLANRGFTPEEIVFQRKKEEPFQMPTIVPGSSNAAAMLRETQANLNRMGFNIDYESNAATIPAVAYPHGLDGEPVVSSKKVYPNDPCPCGSGKKYKKCCGKI
;
A
#
# COMPACT_ATOMS: atom_id res chain seq x y z
N MET A 1 -16.48 27.76 -27.47
CA MET A 1 -15.35 26.92 -27.00
C MET A 1 -15.92 25.61 -26.49
N LEU A 2 -15.77 24.52 -27.23
CA LEU A 2 -16.14 23.17 -26.77
C LEU A 2 -14.85 22.36 -26.71
N ALA A 3 -14.26 22.29 -25.52
CA ALA A 3 -13.00 21.64 -25.23
C ALA A 3 -13.24 20.21 -24.72
N ASN A 4 -13.88 19.38 -25.54
CA ASN A 4 -14.04 17.95 -25.28
C ASN A 4 -13.60 17.17 -26.52
N ARG A 5 -12.31 17.22 -26.85
CA ARG A 5 -11.75 16.27 -27.83
C ARG A 5 -11.49 14.96 -27.10
N GLY A 6 -12.57 14.24 -26.82
CA GLY A 6 -12.45 12.84 -26.42
C GLY A 6 -11.76 12.08 -27.55
N PHE A 7 -10.85 11.19 -27.18
CA PHE A 7 -10.21 10.32 -28.16
C PHE A 7 -11.22 9.32 -28.70
N THR A 8 -11.17 9.08 -30.00
CA THR A 8 -11.93 8.00 -30.63
C THR A 8 -11.44 6.64 -30.08
N PRO A 9 -12.27 5.59 -30.11
CA PRO A 9 -11.85 4.26 -29.68
C PRO A 9 -10.57 3.77 -30.36
N GLU A 10 -10.37 4.10 -31.64
CA GLU A 10 -9.14 3.76 -32.38
C GLU A 10 -7.93 4.54 -31.87
N GLU A 11 -8.06 5.86 -31.63
CA GLU A 11 -6.99 6.67 -31.05
C GLU A 11 -6.57 6.19 -29.67
N ILE A 12 -7.50 5.72 -28.83
CA ILE A 12 -7.21 5.12 -27.53
C ILE A 12 -6.38 3.83 -27.70
N VAL A 13 -6.71 3.01 -28.69
CA VAL A 13 -5.98 1.76 -28.99
C VAL A 13 -4.57 2.05 -29.50
N PHE A 14 -4.37 3.07 -30.34
CA PHE A 14 -3.04 3.47 -30.80
C PHE A 14 -2.21 4.20 -29.73
N GLN A 15 -2.85 4.92 -28.80
CA GLN A 15 -2.19 5.57 -27.68
C GLN A 15 -1.84 4.62 -26.54
N ARG A 16 -2.52 3.48 -26.42
CA ARG A 16 -2.06 2.37 -25.58
C ARG A 16 -0.69 1.95 -26.13
N LYS A 17 0.38 2.48 -25.52
CA LYS A 17 1.74 1.91 -25.60
C LYS A 17 1.55 0.40 -25.55
N LYS A 18 2.06 -0.33 -26.57
CA LYS A 18 2.02 -1.80 -26.63
C LYS A 18 2.22 -2.33 -25.21
N GLU A 19 1.13 -2.79 -24.59
CA GLU A 19 1.21 -3.34 -23.24
C GLU A 19 2.08 -4.58 -23.40
N GLU A 20 3.27 -4.56 -22.79
CA GLU A 20 4.16 -5.71 -22.72
C GLU A 20 3.32 -6.94 -22.31
N PRO A 21 3.57 -8.11 -22.92
CA PRO A 21 2.62 -9.20 -22.96
C PRO A 21 2.13 -9.56 -21.55
N PHE A 22 0.82 -9.38 -21.32
CA PHE A 22 0.02 -9.88 -20.19
C PHE A 22 0.79 -10.01 -18.86
N GLN A 23 1.50 -8.95 -18.44
CA GLN A 23 2.12 -8.96 -17.13
C GLN A 23 1.00 -8.97 -16.08
N MET A 24 0.87 -10.10 -15.38
CA MET A 24 -0.19 -10.26 -14.37
C MET A 24 -0.07 -9.15 -13.31
N PRO A 25 -1.19 -8.50 -12.95
CA PRO A 25 -1.17 -7.37 -12.04
C PRO A 25 -0.66 -7.81 -10.65
N THR A 26 0.14 -6.96 -10.03
CA THR A 26 0.65 -7.17 -8.67
C THR A 26 -0.33 -6.61 -7.65
N ILE A 27 -0.67 -7.39 -6.64
CA ILE A 27 -1.56 -6.99 -5.55
C ILE A 27 -0.72 -6.26 -4.49
N VAL A 28 -1.16 -5.07 -4.08
CA VAL A 28 -0.48 -4.29 -3.03
C VAL A 28 -1.47 -3.99 -1.90
N PRO A 29 -1.18 -4.36 -0.64
CA PRO A 29 -2.08 -4.10 0.48
C PRO A 29 -2.12 -2.62 0.83
N GLY A 30 -3.34 -2.14 1.12
CA GLY A 30 -3.57 -0.76 1.57
C GLY A 30 -3.68 -0.60 3.09
N SER A 31 -3.71 -1.70 3.85
CA SER A 31 -3.81 -1.71 5.33
C SER A 31 -3.04 -2.90 5.92
N SER A 32 -2.67 -2.80 7.19
CA SER A 32 -2.05 -3.89 7.97
C SER A 32 -2.95 -5.13 8.00
N ASN A 33 -4.28 -4.94 8.11
CA ASN A 33 -5.23 -6.05 8.08
C ASN A 33 -5.26 -6.75 6.71
N ALA A 34 -5.30 -5.97 5.62
CA ALA A 34 -5.24 -6.53 4.27
C ALA A 34 -3.92 -7.28 4.04
N ALA A 35 -2.80 -6.75 4.53
CA ALA A 35 -1.50 -7.42 4.45
C ALA A 35 -1.50 -8.77 5.20
N ALA A 36 -2.15 -8.86 6.37
CA ALA A 36 -2.27 -10.12 7.11
C ALA A 36 -3.07 -11.18 6.34
N MET A 37 -4.25 -10.80 5.83
CA MET A 37 -5.09 -11.70 5.01
C MET A 37 -4.36 -12.18 3.74
N LEU A 38 -3.60 -11.28 3.10
CA LEU A 38 -2.82 -11.63 1.92
C LEU A 38 -1.65 -12.56 2.24
N ARG A 39 -1.03 -12.48 3.42
CA ARG A 39 0.03 -13.42 3.83
C ARG A 39 -0.51 -14.83 3.99
N GLU A 40 -1.69 -14.97 4.59
CA GLU A 40 -2.35 -16.27 4.75
C GLU A 40 -2.71 -16.90 3.39
N THR A 41 -3.12 -16.07 2.43
CA THR A 41 -3.55 -16.52 1.10
C THR A 41 -2.45 -16.52 0.03
N GLN A 42 -1.23 -16.08 0.37
CA GLN A 42 -0.14 -15.84 -0.56
C GLN A 42 0.18 -17.07 -1.43
N ALA A 43 0.23 -18.26 -0.83
CA ALA A 43 0.54 -19.49 -1.57
C ALA A 43 -0.51 -19.82 -2.65
N ASN A 44 -1.79 -19.54 -2.37
CA ASN A 44 -2.88 -19.77 -3.33
C ASN A 44 -2.85 -18.73 -4.44
N LEU A 45 -2.64 -17.46 -4.09
CA LEU A 45 -2.56 -16.35 -5.04
C LEU A 45 -1.37 -16.50 -5.99
N ASN A 46 -0.22 -16.89 -5.47
CA ASN A 46 0.97 -17.18 -6.27
C ASN A 46 0.73 -18.34 -7.25
N ARG A 47 0.02 -19.40 -6.84
CA ARG A 47 -0.37 -20.51 -7.73
C ARG A 47 -1.33 -20.06 -8.83
N MET A 48 -2.17 -19.07 -8.56
CA MET A 48 -3.05 -18.44 -9.53
C MET A 48 -2.31 -17.41 -10.42
N GLY A 49 -1.02 -17.18 -10.18
CA GLY A 49 -0.20 -16.25 -10.95
C GLY A 49 -0.22 -14.80 -10.45
N PHE A 50 -0.92 -14.51 -9.34
CA PHE A 50 -0.90 -13.18 -8.75
C PHE A 50 0.34 -13.00 -7.88
N ASN A 51 1.14 -11.98 -8.20
CA ASN A 51 2.23 -11.55 -7.33
C ASN A 51 1.69 -10.59 -6.27
N ILE A 52 2.26 -10.62 -5.07
CA ILE A 52 1.89 -9.73 -3.97
C ILE A 52 3.13 -8.97 -3.52
N ASP A 53 3.03 -7.64 -3.48
CA ASP A 53 4.08 -6.76 -3.00
C ASP A 53 3.62 -6.10 -1.70
N TYR A 54 4.32 -6.39 -0.60
CA TYR A 54 4.00 -5.88 0.73
C TYR A 54 4.73 -4.58 1.08
N GLU A 55 5.70 -4.15 0.27
CA GLU A 55 6.63 -3.06 0.57
C GLU A 55 6.27 -1.76 -0.15
N SER A 56 5.85 -1.82 -1.43
CA SER A 56 5.71 -0.61 -2.26
C SER A 56 4.82 0.49 -1.69
N ASN A 57 3.76 0.14 -0.94
CA ASN A 57 2.85 1.11 -0.32
C ASN A 57 3.05 1.28 1.19
N ALA A 58 4.02 0.59 1.80
CA ALA A 58 4.24 0.63 3.24
C ALA A 58 5.31 1.67 3.61
N ALA A 59 5.02 2.49 4.62
CA ALA A 59 6.03 3.28 5.30
C ALA A 59 6.61 2.49 6.47
N THR A 60 7.95 2.46 6.60
CA THR A 60 8.62 1.93 7.78
C THR A 60 8.85 3.06 8.77
N ILE A 61 8.24 2.97 9.95
CA ILE A 61 8.37 3.96 11.01
C ILE A 61 9.03 3.34 12.25
N PRO A 62 9.79 4.12 13.03
CA PRO A 62 10.22 3.69 14.35
C PRO A 62 9.01 3.62 15.29
N ALA A 63 8.87 2.51 16.01
CA ALA A 63 7.91 2.29 17.07
C ALA A 63 8.69 2.13 18.38
N VAL A 64 8.46 3.06 19.30
CA VAL A 64 9.06 3.04 20.65
C VAL A 64 8.06 2.41 21.61
N ALA A 65 8.49 1.39 22.34
CA ALA A 65 7.71 0.73 23.37
C ALA A 65 8.41 0.87 24.74
N TYR A 66 7.61 0.97 25.80
CA TYR A 66 8.07 1.09 27.18
C TYR A 66 7.55 -0.12 27.98
N PRO A 67 8.16 -1.32 27.82
CA PRO A 67 7.66 -2.54 28.45
C PRO A 67 7.77 -2.53 29.98
N HIS A 68 8.68 -1.73 30.53
CA HIS A 68 8.92 -1.59 31.98
C HIS A 68 8.39 -0.25 32.55
N GLY A 69 7.44 0.39 31.87
CA GLY A 69 6.93 1.72 32.25
C GLY A 69 7.79 2.88 31.74
N LEU A 70 7.37 4.12 32.03
CA LEU A 70 8.01 5.34 31.53
C LEU A 70 9.43 5.55 32.05
N ASP A 71 9.74 4.99 33.22
CA ASP A 71 11.06 5.07 33.86
C ASP A 71 12.02 3.98 33.36
N GLY A 72 11.50 3.01 32.60
CA GLY A 72 12.29 1.92 32.02
C GLY A 72 12.95 2.30 30.70
N GLU A 73 13.92 1.49 30.27
CA GLU A 73 14.60 1.71 28.99
C GLU A 73 13.63 1.54 27.80
N PRO A 74 13.58 2.51 26.87
CA PRO A 74 12.74 2.42 25.70
C PRO A 74 13.28 1.36 24.72
N VAL A 75 12.40 0.48 24.26
CA VAL A 75 12.72 -0.48 23.19
C VAL A 75 12.27 0.12 21.86
N VAL A 76 13.23 0.39 20.98
CA VAL A 76 12.95 0.90 19.62
C VAL A 76 12.87 -0.27 18.64
N SER A 77 11.77 -0.34 17.90
CA SER A 77 11.54 -1.35 16.87
C SER A 77 11.09 -0.68 15.57
N SER A 78 11.24 -1.35 14.42
CA SER A 78 10.69 -0.87 13.15
C SER A 78 9.31 -1.48 12.90
N LYS A 79 8.30 -0.65 12.62
CA LYS A 79 6.95 -1.08 12.29
C LYS A 79 6.54 -0.60 10.90
N LYS A 80 5.90 -1.48 10.13
CA LYS A 80 5.27 -1.13 8.86
C LYS A 80 3.90 -0.51 9.08
N VAL A 81 3.63 0.59 8.39
CA VAL A 81 2.33 1.29 8.39
C VAL A 81 1.88 1.48 6.95
N TYR A 82 0.64 1.08 6.68
CA TYR A 82 0.05 1.18 5.35
C TYR A 82 -0.87 2.42 5.22
N PRO A 83 -1.21 2.87 4.01
CA PRO A 83 -1.88 4.16 3.79
C PRO A 83 -3.24 4.31 4.49
N ASN A 84 -4.00 3.21 4.63
CA ASN A 84 -5.31 3.23 5.30
C ASN A 84 -5.27 2.90 6.78
N ASP A 85 -4.10 2.56 7.34
CA ASP A 85 -3.98 2.25 8.77
C ASP A 85 -4.23 3.48 9.64
N PRO A 86 -4.65 3.31 10.91
CA PRO A 86 -4.72 4.41 11.85
C PRO A 86 -3.35 5.07 12.00
N CYS A 87 -3.32 6.39 12.03
CA CYS A 87 -2.08 7.15 12.10
C CYS A 87 -1.40 6.95 13.47
N PRO A 88 -0.10 6.60 13.51
CA PRO A 88 0.63 6.33 14.76
C PRO A 88 0.76 7.55 15.69
N CYS A 89 0.50 8.77 15.19
CA CYS A 89 0.50 9.99 16.02
C CYS A 89 -0.72 10.13 16.95
N GLY A 90 -1.65 9.18 16.92
CA GLY A 90 -2.83 9.19 17.80
C GLY A 90 -3.97 10.09 17.33
N SER A 91 -3.91 10.67 16.12
CA SER A 91 -4.93 11.60 15.61
C SER A 91 -6.28 10.96 15.25
N GLY A 92 -6.39 9.62 15.27
CA GLY A 92 -7.57 8.87 14.83
C GLY A 92 -7.82 8.89 13.31
N LYS A 93 -7.02 9.64 12.53
CA LYS A 93 -7.12 9.71 11.07
C LYS A 93 -6.38 8.54 10.41
N LYS A 94 -6.72 8.21 9.16
CA LYS A 94 -5.93 7.29 8.32
C LYS A 94 -4.54 7.89 8.04
N TYR A 95 -3.50 7.07 7.98
CA TYR A 95 -2.12 7.49 7.78
C TYR A 95 -1.95 8.41 6.56
N LYS A 96 -2.50 8.03 5.40
CA LYS A 96 -2.49 8.83 4.15
C LYS A 96 -3.22 10.18 4.23
N LYS A 97 -4.01 10.40 5.29
CA LYS A 97 -4.75 11.64 5.55
C LYS A 97 -4.17 12.42 6.73
N CYS A 98 -3.04 11.98 7.28
CA CYS A 98 -2.36 12.61 8.41
C CYS A 98 -0.85 12.64 8.16
N CYS A 99 -0.04 11.90 8.93
CA CYS A 99 1.43 11.95 8.82
C CYS A 99 1.97 11.41 7.49
N GLY A 100 1.21 10.59 6.76
CA GLY A 100 1.59 10.07 5.44
C GLY A 100 0.94 10.82 4.28
N LYS A 101 0.47 12.05 4.51
CA LYS A 101 -0.07 12.90 3.44
C LYS A 101 1.10 13.45 2.62
N ILE A 102 1.15 13.08 1.35
CA ILE A 102 1.98 13.74 0.32
C ILE A 102 1.21 14.96 -0.19
#